data_AF-A0AAU6Q3U5-F1
#
_entry.id   AF-A0AAU6Q3U5-F1
#
_cell.length_a   1.000
_cell.length_b   1.000
_cell.length_c   1.000
_cell.angle_alpha   90.00
_cell.angle_beta   90.00
_cell.angle_gamma   90.00
#
_symmetry.space_group_name_H-M   'P 1'
#
loop_
_entity.id
_entity.type
_entity.pdbx_description
1 polymer ?
#
loop_
_entity_poly.entity_id
_entity_poly.type
_entity_poly.pdbx_seq_one_letter_code
_entity_poly.pdbx_strand_id
1 'polypeptide(L)'
;MSNATPGPRAQAYLDYLAEEGYRPSFDNDGDVEFRAEGFYLCCFANEDDPHYLYVTAPHVWSLSGEPDTERERALELAARMQMQYKGLKVVVLSESVWISYQGFLPDEDGFKAVMPRVIDLLLTGVRDFHRGMREEGGSDEPSGVQA
;
A
#
# COMPACT_ATOMS: atom_id res chain seq x y z
N MET A 1 -23.73 2.83 17.53
CA MET A 1 -22.47 3.06 16.79
C MET A 1 -22.09 4.50 17.07
N SER A 2 -20.99 4.72 17.78
CA SER A 2 -20.43 6.07 17.95
C SER A 2 -19.88 6.48 16.59
N ASN A 3 -20.39 7.53 15.97
CA ASN A 3 -19.73 8.09 14.80
C ASN A 3 -18.42 8.71 15.30
N ALA A 4 -17.31 8.02 15.07
CA ALA A 4 -15.99 8.58 15.31
C ALA A 4 -15.89 9.89 14.53
N THR A 5 -15.44 10.94 15.21
CA THR A 5 -15.21 12.24 14.58
C THR A 5 -13.74 12.28 14.19
N PRO A 6 -13.41 12.67 12.94
CA PRO A 6 -12.02 12.77 12.53
C PRO A 6 -11.29 13.79 13.40
N GLY A 7 -10.09 13.42 13.85
CA GLY A 7 -9.16 14.34 14.48
C GLY A 7 -8.55 15.31 13.46
N PRO A 8 -7.77 16.30 13.90
CA PRO A 8 -7.15 17.30 13.03
C PRO A 8 -6.34 16.69 11.88
N ARG A 9 -5.59 15.61 12.13
CA ARG A 9 -4.77 14.95 11.10
C ARG A 9 -5.63 14.26 10.06
N ALA A 10 -6.62 13.49 10.51
CA ALA A 10 -7.57 12.85 9.61
C ALA A 10 -8.32 13.89 8.76
N GLN A 11 -8.76 15.00 9.38
CA GLN A 11 -9.43 16.08 8.66
C GLN A 11 -8.54 16.71 7.58
N ALA A 12 -7.26 16.96 7.88
CA ALA A 12 -6.33 17.50 6.91
C ALA A 12 -6.12 16.57 5.69
N TYR A 13 -6.10 15.25 5.90
CA TYR A 13 -6.05 14.29 4.80
C TYR A 13 -7.35 14.25 4.00
N LEU A 14 -8.51 14.27 4.65
CA LEU A 14 -9.81 14.31 3.99
C LEU A 14 -9.93 15.53 3.07
N ASP A 15 -9.59 16.71 3.59
CA ASP A 15 -9.69 17.97 2.86
C ASP A 15 -8.75 17.98 1.66
N TYR A 16 -7.48 17.65 1.88
CA TYR A 16 -6.48 17.59 0.80
C TYR A 16 -6.87 16.61 -0.30
N LEU A 17 -7.26 15.38 0.05
CA LEU A 17 -7.62 14.36 -0.93
C LEU A 17 -8.89 14.76 -1.71
N ALA A 18 -9.86 15.40 -1.06
CA ALA A 18 -11.05 15.91 -1.74
C ALA A 18 -10.72 17.07 -2.70
N GLU A 19 -9.84 17.99 -2.29
CA GLU A 19 -9.33 19.09 -3.14
C GLU A 19 -8.61 18.57 -4.39
N GLU A 20 -7.83 17.50 -4.25
CA GLU A 20 -7.14 16.81 -5.35
C GLU A 20 -8.08 15.93 -6.22
N GLY A 21 -9.37 15.88 -5.90
CA GLY A 21 -10.40 15.20 -6.71
C GLY A 21 -10.63 13.72 -6.36
N TYR A 22 -10.03 13.22 -5.28
CA TYR A 22 -10.35 11.90 -4.75
C TYR A 22 -11.69 11.92 -3.99
N ARG A 23 -12.16 10.73 -3.61
CA ARG A 23 -13.35 10.55 -2.77
C ARG A 23 -12.96 9.87 -1.46
N PRO A 24 -12.35 10.60 -0.53
CA PRO A 24 -11.91 10.00 0.71
C PRO A 24 -13.08 9.80 1.68
N SER A 25 -12.98 8.79 2.54
CA SER A 25 -13.88 8.55 3.68
C SER A 25 -13.06 8.33 4.94
N PHE A 26 -13.65 8.70 6.08
CA PHE A 26 -13.13 8.37 7.40
C PHE A 26 -13.77 7.07 7.88
N ASP A 27 -12.94 6.11 8.29
CA ASP A 27 -13.43 4.83 8.77
C ASP A 27 -13.64 4.79 10.29
N ASN A 28 -14.05 3.63 10.81
CA ASN A 28 -14.29 3.46 12.24
C ASN A 28 -13.02 3.27 13.06
N ASP A 29 -11.90 2.96 12.40
CA ASP A 29 -10.60 2.69 13.03
C ASP A 29 -9.77 3.96 13.18
N GLY A 30 -10.24 5.07 12.61
CA GLY A 30 -9.64 6.39 12.75
C GLY A 30 -8.80 6.81 11.55
N ASP A 31 -8.90 6.06 10.45
CA ASP A 31 -8.08 6.27 9.28
C ASP A 31 -8.85 6.89 8.11
N VAL A 32 -8.12 7.43 7.14
CA VAL A 32 -8.69 8.04 5.93
C VAL A 32 -8.44 7.13 4.74
N GLU A 33 -9.50 6.53 4.23
CA GLU A 33 -9.47 5.64 3.08
C GLU A 33 -9.88 6.37 1.79
N PHE A 34 -9.32 5.96 0.65
CA PHE A 34 -9.69 6.48 -0.65
C PHE A 34 -9.33 5.49 -1.76
N ARG A 35 -9.77 5.78 -2.99
CA ARG A 35 -9.41 4.98 -4.17
C ARG A 35 -8.64 5.81 -5.18
N ALA A 36 -7.58 5.22 -5.72
CA ALA A 36 -6.79 5.80 -6.80
C ALA A 36 -6.56 4.73 -7.89
N GLU A 37 -6.94 5.05 -9.13
CA GLU A 37 -6.72 4.18 -10.30
C GLU A 37 -7.18 2.71 -10.12
N GLY A 38 -8.29 2.51 -9.41
CA GLY A 38 -8.87 1.19 -9.13
C GLY A 38 -8.35 0.49 -7.88
N PHE A 39 -7.30 1.03 -7.25
CA PHE A 39 -6.71 0.49 -6.02
C PHE A 39 -7.23 1.23 -4.79
N TYR A 40 -7.33 0.50 -3.68
CA TYR A 40 -7.73 1.02 -2.39
C TYR A 40 -6.47 1.44 -1.61
N LEU A 41 -6.48 2.66 -1.08
CA LEU A 41 -5.41 3.24 -0.28
C LEU A 41 -5.96 3.76 1.04
N CYS A 42 -5.14 3.74 2.07
CA CYS A 42 -5.47 4.20 3.42
C CYS A 42 -4.32 5.07 3.97
N CYS A 43 -4.66 6.23 4.51
CA CYS A 43 -3.78 7.12 5.25
C CYS A 43 -4.04 6.94 6.74
N PHE A 44 -3.03 6.47 7.47
CA PHE A 44 -3.12 6.33 8.92
C PHE A 44 -2.97 7.69 9.58
N ALA A 45 -4.01 8.14 10.29
CA ALA A 45 -4.03 9.44 10.93
C ALA A 45 -3.53 9.35 12.37
N ASN A 46 -2.21 9.41 12.55
CA ASN A 46 -1.62 9.46 13.88
C ASN A 46 -1.61 10.90 14.43
N GLU A 47 -2.56 11.20 15.30
CA GLU A 47 -2.67 12.52 15.96
C GLU A 47 -1.49 12.80 16.91
N ASP A 48 -0.84 11.76 17.43
CA ASP A 48 0.29 11.90 18.36
C ASP A 48 1.65 12.10 17.64
N ASP A 49 1.70 11.87 16.32
CA ASP A 49 2.91 12.05 15.50
C ASP A 49 2.59 12.69 14.13
N PRO A 50 2.29 14.00 14.08
CA PRO A 50 1.92 14.69 12.85
C PRO A 50 3.08 14.83 11.85
N HIS A 51 4.32 14.58 12.29
CA HIS A 51 5.53 14.59 11.46
C HIS A 51 5.82 13.24 10.80
N TYR A 52 4.95 12.25 10.94
CA TYR A 52 5.10 10.95 10.31
C TYR A 52 3.96 10.69 9.33
N LEU A 53 4.32 10.42 8.08
CA LEU A 53 3.37 10.03 7.03
C LEU A 53 3.37 8.51 6.90
N TYR A 54 2.18 7.93 6.99
CA TYR A 54 1.96 6.51 6.74
C TYR A 54 0.76 6.32 5.81
N VAL A 55 1.04 5.87 4.59
CA VAL A 55 0.03 5.56 3.57
C VAL A 55 0.22 4.13 3.09
N THR A 56 -0.86 3.38 2.96
CA THR A 56 -0.84 1.94 2.67
C THR A 56 -1.83 1.57 1.57
N ALA A 57 -1.42 0.67 0.69
CA ALA A 57 -2.29 -0.21 -0.07
C ALA A 57 -2.39 -1.54 0.68
N PRO A 58 -3.49 -1.81 1.39
CA PRO A 58 -3.67 -3.07 2.08
C PRO A 58 -4.18 -4.16 1.13
N HIS A 59 -4.02 -5.42 1.53
CA HIS A 59 -4.54 -6.60 0.82
C HIS A 59 -4.20 -6.64 -0.68
N VAL A 60 -2.99 -6.24 -1.04
CA VAL A 60 -2.49 -6.23 -2.42
C VAL A 60 -2.44 -7.64 -3.00
N TRP A 61 -2.08 -8.63 -2.18
CA TRP A 61 -2.10 -10.03 -2.57
C TRP A 61 -2.66 -10.88 -1.43
N SER A 62 -3.52 -11.84 -1.75
CA SER A 62 -4.01 -12.82 -0.80
C SER A 62 -3.10 -14.03 -0.84
N LEU A 63 -2.63 -14.49 0.31
CA LEU A 63 -1.86 -15.72 0.43
C LEU A 63 -2.83 -16.84 0.76
N SER A 64 -2.99 -17.79 -0.16
CA SER A 64 -3.73 -19.02 0.13
C SER A 64 -2.83 -19.92 0.97
N GLY A 65 -3.31 -20.46 2.08
CA GLY A 65 -2.49 -21.19 3.08
C GLY A 65 -1.84 -22.52 2.64
N GLU A 66 -1.53 -22.73 1.35
CA GLU A 66 -0.80 -23.87 0.79
C GLU A 66 0.33 -23.40 -0.17
N PRO A 67 1.39 -24.20 -0.38
CA PRO A 67 2.52 -24.46 0.52
C PRO A 67 3.49 -23.24 0.62
N ASP A 68 4.51 -23.36 1.48
CA ASP A 68 5.54 -22.35 1.80
C ASP A 68 6.09 -21.52 0.62
N THR A 69 6.03 -22.05 -0.61
CA THR A 69 6.57 -21.42 -1.83
C THR A 69 5.88 -20.14 -2.28
N GLU A 70 4.56 -19.95 -2.06
CA GLU A 70 3.91 -18.68 -2.41
C GLU A 70 4.37 -17.55 -1.48
N ARG A 71 4.40 -17.83 -0.19
CA ARG A 71 4.86 -16.88 0.82
C ARG A 71 6.35 -16.58 0.67
N GLU A 72 7.17 -17.58 0.37
CA GLU A 72 8.60 -17.41 0.06
C GLU A 72 8.80 -16.51 -1.15
N ARG A 73 8.09 -16.74 -2.27
CA ARG A 73 8.12 -15.85 -3.45
C ARG A 73 7.71 -14.43 -3.11
N ALA A 74 6.64 -14.26 -2.33
CA ALA A 74 6.19 -12.94 -1.88
C ALA A 74 7.27 -12.23 -1.03
N LEU A 75 7.97 -12.96 -0.16
CA LEU A 75 9.09 -12.42 0.64
C LEU A 75 10.29 -12.04 -0.21
N GLU A 76 10.67 -12.89 -1.17
CA GLU A 76 11.78 -12.61 -2.10
C GLU A 76 11.48 -11.40 -2.99
N LEU A 77 10.26 -11.32 -3.54
CA LEU A 77 9.80 -10.17 -4.30
C LEU A 77 9.75 -8.91 -3.45
N ALA A 78 9.24 -8.99 -2.22
CA ALA A 78 9.23 -7.88 -1.26
C ALA A 78 10.64 -7.35 -1.00
N ALA A 79 11.63 -8.23 -0.80
CA ALA A 79 13.01 -7.84 -0.60
C ALA A 79 13.59 -7.12 -1.82
N ARG A 80 13.38 -7.65 -3.03
CA ARG A 80 13.82 -7.00 -4.28
C ARG A 80 13.19 -5.62 -4.48
N MET A 81 11.89 -5.51 -4.29
CA MET A 81 11.17 -4.25 -4.45
C MET A 81 11.63 -3.18 -3.46
N GLN A 82 11.90 -3.55 -2.21
CA GLN A 82 12.41 -2.61 -1.20
C GLN A 82 13.82 -2.09 -1.55
N MET A 83 14.64 -2.87 -2.26
CA MET A 83 15.91 -2.37 -2.80
C MET A 83 15.71 -1.40 -3.97
N GLN A 84 14.69 -1.63 -4.81
CA GLN A 84 14.41 -0.84 -5.99
C GLN A 84 13.71 0.50 -5.67
N TYR A 85 12.74 0.47 -4.75
CA TYR A 85 11.84 1.57 -4.47
C TYR A 85 12.19 2.27 -3.15
N LYS A 86 12.61 3.53 -3.24
CA LYS A 86 12.94 4.34 -2.07
C LYS A 86 11.69 4.66 -1.25
N GLY A 87 11.68 4.28 0.02
CA GLY A 87 10.59 4.56 0.96
C GLY A 87 9.38 3.62 0.86
N LEU A 88 9.42 2.64 -0.04
CA LEU A 88 8.41 1.59 -0.12
C LEU A 88 8.72 0.50 0.91
N LYS A 89 7.71 0.06 1.64
CA LYS A 89 7.78 -1.07 2.57
C LYS A 89 6.72 -2.09 2.18
N VAL A 90 7.18 -3.28 1.82
CA VAL A 90 6.32 -4.41 1.46
C VAL A 90 6.30 -5.36 2.65
N VAL A 91 5.12 -5.55 3.25
CA VAL A 91 4.92 -6.38 4.45
C VAL A 91 4.13 -7.62 4.06
N VAL A 92 4.75 -8.78 4.25
CA VAL A 92 4.12 -10.09 4.03
C VAL A 92 3.57 -10.59 5.36
N LEU A 93 2.27 -10.45 5.54
CA LEU A 93 1.52 -10.96 6.71
C LEU A 93 1.22 -12.46 6.52
N SER A 94 0.51 -13.06 7.48
CA SER A 94 0.14 -14.49 7.39
C SER A 94 -0.79 -14.79 6.21
N GLU A 95 -1.74 -13.89 5.92
CA GLU A 95 -2.80 -14.15 4.92
C GLU A 95 -2.79 -13.14 3.76
N SER A 96 -1.99 -12.07 3.85
CA SER A 96 -1.96 -11.06 2.80
C SER A 96 -0.66 -10.28 2.74
N VAL A 97 -0.46 -9.58 1.61
CA VAL A 97 0.64 -8.64 1.41
C VAL A 97 0.10 -7.22 1.42
N TRP A 98 0.75 -6.36 2.18
CA TRP A 98 0.48 -4.93 2.24
C TRP A 98 1.68 -4.17 1.70
N ILE A 99 1.43 -3.06 1.01
CA ILE A 99 2.48 -2.19 0.49
C ILE A 99 2.25 -0.80 1.05
N SER A 100 3.30 -0.18 1.58
CA SER A 100 3.17 1.10 2.26
C SER A 100 4.32 2.05 1.97
N TYR A 101 4.05 3.33 2.16
CA TYR A 101 5.04 4.38 2.30
C TYR A 101 5.04 4.84 3.77
N GLN A 102 6.24 4.98 4.33
CA GLN A 102 6.47 5.41 5.71
C GLN A 102 7.62 6.42 5.70
N GLY A 103 7.39 7.64 6.19
CA GLY A 103 8.42 8.68 6.12
C GLY A 103 8.17 9.87 7.05
N PHE A 104 9.27 10.48 7.52
CA PHE A 104 9.21 11.70 8.30
C PHE A 104 9.01 12.93 7.41
N LEU A 105 8.27 13.89 7.94
CA LEU A 105 7.93 15.17 7.33
C LEU A 105 8.64 16.31 8.07
N PRO A 106 8.93 17.43 7.38
CA PRO A 106 9.53 18.61 8.01
C PRO A 106 8.56 19.31 8.98
N ASP A 107 7.26 19.20 8.73
CA ASP A 107 6.16 19.78 9.50
C ASP A 107 4.86 19.03 9.20
N GLU A 108 3.77 19.40 9.87
CA GLU A 108 2.47 18.77 9.72
C GLU A 108 1.89 18.92 8.31
N ASP A 109 2.18 19.99 7.57
CA ASP A 109 1.64 20.21 6.22
C ASP A 109 2.52 19.58 5.11
N GLY A 110 3.72 19.13 5.46
CA GLY A 110 4.71 18.57 4.54
C GLY A 110 4.20 17.39 3.71
N PHE A 111 3.15 16.68 4.18
CA PHE A 111 2.52 15.60 3.42
C PHE A 111 1.99 16.07 2.06
N LYS A 112 1.46 17.30 1.98
CA LYS A 112 0.86 17.85 0.75
C LYS A 112 1.87 17.89 -0.40
N ALA A 113 3.14 18.14 -0.09
CA ALA A 113 4.21 18.20 -1.09
C ALA A 113 4.64 16.82 -1.60
N VAL A 114 4.45 15.75 -0.81
CA VAL A 114 4.90 14.39 -1.16
C VAL A 114 3.76 13.46 -1.58
N MET A 115 2.52 13.76 -1.20
CA MET A 115 1.37 12.86 -1.38
C MET A 115 1.16 12.39 -2.83
N PRO A 116 1.23 13.25 -3.88
CA PRO A 116 1.05 12.78 -5.26
C PRO A 116 2.11 11.75 -5.66
N ARG A 117 3.34 11.94 -5.19
CA ARG A 117 4.48 11.07 -5.47
C ARG A 117 4.41 9.77 -4.66
N VAL A 118 3.86 9.84 -3.45
CA VAL A 118 3.58 8.66 -2.60
C VAL A 118 2.48 7.80 -3.22
N ILE A 119 1.40 8.40 -3.70
CA ILE A 119 0.32 7.69 -4.40
C ILE A 119 0.87 6.99 -5.64
N ASP A 120 1.60 7.71 -6.51
CA ASP A 120 2.22 7.12 -7.71
C ASP A 120 3.17 5.96 -7.38
N LEU A 121 4.00 6.14 -6.34
CA LEU A 121 4.90 5.09 -5.84
C LEU A 121 4.12 3.85 -5.37
N LEU A 122 3.04 4.02 -4.62
CA LEU A 122 2.21 2.92 -4.13
C LEU A 122 1.52 2.19 -5.28
N LEU A 123 0.91 2.93 -6.22
CA LEU A 123 0.26 2.34 -7.38
C LEU A 123 1.25 1.57 -8.27
N THR A 124 2.45 2.12 -8.47
CA THR A 124 3.54 1.44 -9.17
C THR A 124 3.96 0.17 -8.43
N GLY A 125 4.18 0.26 -7.12
CA GLY A 125 4.53 -0.89 -6.28
C GLY A 125 3.48 -2.00 -6.33
N VAL A 126 2.19 -1.65 -6.24
CA VAL A 126 1.09 -2.62 -6.33
C VAL A 126 1.07 -3.35 -7.67
N ARG A 127 1.20 -2.62 -8.78
CA ARG A 127 1.23 -3.20 -10.14
C ARG A 127 2.42 -4.13 -10.33
N ASP A 128 3.58 -3.68 -9.88
CA ASP A 128 4.83 -4.43 -10.00
C ASP A 128 4.81 -5.69 -9.13
N PHE A 129 4.25 -5.61 -7.93
CA PHE A 129 4.06 -6.77 -7.07
C PHE A 129 3.15 -7.80 -7.73
N HIS A 130 1.98 -7.38 -8.24
CA HIS A 130 1.08 -8.27 -8.98
C HIS A 130 1.74 -8.89 -10.21
N ARG A 131 2.54 -8.12 -10.95
CA ARG A 131 3.28 -8.61 -12.12
C ARG A 131 4.28 -9.69 -11.70
N GLY A 132 5.12 -9.41 -10.70
CA GLY A 132 6.12 -10.35 -10.21
C GLY A 132 5.52 -11.67 -9.72
N MET A 133 4.45 -11.59 -8.92
CA MET A 133 3.76 -12.80 -8.42
C MET A 133 3.13 -13.65 -9.54
N ARG A 134 2.67 -13.04 -10.64
CA ARG A 134 2.09 -13.76 -11.79
C ARG A 134 3.15 -14.36 -12.71
N GLU A 135 4.26 -13.65 -12.93
CA GLU A 135 5.34 -14.11 -13.80
C GLU A 135 6.10 -15.31 -13.18
N GLU A 136 6.32 -15.30 -11.86
CA GLU A 136 6.99 -16.38 -11.12
C GLU A 136 6.05 -17.55 -10.73
N GLY A 137 4.79 -17.50 -11.17
CA GLY A 137 3.81 -18.59 -11.06
C GLY A 137 3.53 -19.33 -12.38
N GLY A 138 4.18 -18.95 -13.48
CA GLY A 138 3.91 -19.43 -14.83
C GLY A 138 4.87 -20.49 -15.38
N SER A 139 5.78 -21.05 -14.59
CA SER A 139 6.76 -22.04 -15.08
C SER A 139 6.41 -23.47 -14.60
N ASP A 140 5.32 -24.04 -15.12
CA ASP A 140 5.07 -25.48 -15.08
C ASP A 140 4.23 -25.92 -16.30
N GLU A 141 4.85 -25.87 -17.48
CA GLU A 141 4.62 -26.89 -18.51
C GLU A 141 5.97 -27.22 -19.17
N PRO A 142 6.49 -28.46 -19.05
CA PRO A 142 7.57 -28.90 -19.90
C PRO A 142 7.00 -29.00 -21.31
N SER A 143 7.44 -28.10 -22.20
CA SER A 143 7.15 -28.23 -23.63
C SER A 143 7.58 -29.62 -24.07
N GLY A 144 6.60 -30.46 -24.37
CA GLY A 144 6.82 -31.82 -24.82
C GLY A 144 7.79 -31.79 -26.00
N VAL A 145 8.97 -32.38 -25.79
CA VAL A 145 9.82 -32.82 -26.88
C VAL A 145 9.02 -33.89 -27.61
N GLN A 146 8.52 -33.57 -28.80
CA GLN A 146 8.16 -34.60 -29.76
C GLN A 146 9.43 -35.03 -30.50
N ALA A 147 9.68 -36.33 -30.42
CA ALA A 147 10.76 -37.06 -31.07
C ALA A 147 10.59 -37.12 -32.59
#